data_AF-W1Y8L2-F1
#
_entry.id   AF-W1Y8L2-F1
#
_cell.length_a   1.000
_cell.length_b   1.000
_cell.length_c   1.000
_cell.angle_alpha   90.00
_cell.angle_beta   90.00
_cell.angle_gamma   90.00
#
_symmetry.space_group_name_H-M   'P 1'
#
loop_
_entity.id
_entity.type
_entity.pdbx_description
1 polymer ?
#
loop_
_entity_poly.entity_id
_entity_poly.type
_entity_poly.pdbx_seq_one_letter_code
_entity_poly.pdbx_strand_id
1 'polypeptide(L)'
;INSINFGNFEENDIDAFGDAYEFLISNYASNAGKSGGEFFTPQTVSKLLARLVMVGKVKINKVYDPTCGSGSLLLQMKKQYEDHILEYGFFGQEINMTNYNLARMNMFLHNINYNNFDIKRGDTLLNPQH
;
A
#
# COMPACT_ATOMS: atom_id res chain seq x y z
N ILE A 1 -6.17 -12.02 32.44
CA ILE A 1 -6.07 -12.17 30.96
C ILE A 1 -7.45 -12.36 30.32
N ASN A 2 -8.48 -12.75 31.09
CA ASN A 2 -9.86 -12.64 30.65
C ASN A 2 -10.33 -11.18 30.59
N SER A 3 -11.09 -10.86 29.55
CA SER A 3 -11.80 -9.60 29.24
C SER A 3 -11.07 -8.55 28.39
N ILE A 4 -10.83 -8.89 27.12
CA ILE A 4 -11.00 -7.90 26.04
C ILE A 4 -12.39 -8.16 25.47
N ASN A 5 -13.30 -7.20 25.62
CA ASN A 5 -14.67 -7.25 25.13
C ASN A 5 -14.70 -6.73 23.68
N PHE A 6 -14.81 -7.64 22.72
CA PHE A 6 -14.92 -7.34 21.29
C PHE A 6 -16.39 -7.06 20.95
N GLY A 7 -16.90 -5.88 21.34
CA GLY A 7 -18.21 -5.43 20.88
C GLY A 7 -18.26 -5.24 19.36
N ASN A 8 -19.43 -5.48 18.75
CA ASN A 8 -19.80 -5.30 17.33
C ASN A 8 -18.64 -5.06 16.35
N PHE A 9 -17.88 -6.14 16.09
CA PHE A 9 -16.65 -6.17 15.29
C PHE A 9 -16.93 -6.13 13.76
N GLU A 10 -18.11 -6.62 13.34
CA GLU A 10 -18.39 -7.01 11.95
C GLU A 10 -18.45 -5.86 10.92
N GLU A 11 -18.58 -4.59 11.34
CA GLU A 11 -18.75 -3.45 10.43
C GLU A 11 -17.51 -2.54 10.28
N ASN A 12 -16.47 -2.71 11.11
CA ASN A 12 -15.26 -1.84 11.13
C ASN A 12 -13.93 -2.59 10.97
N ASP A 13 -13.96 -3.91 10.75
CA ASP A 13 -12.79 -4.78 10.97
C ASP A 13 -11.65 -4.59 9.97
N ILE A 14 -11.94 -4.57 8.66
CA ILE A 14 -10.88 -4.75 7.66
C ILE A 14 -9.92 -3.55 7.65
N ASP A 15 -10.43 -2.32 7.73
CA ASP A 15 -9.60 -1.12 7.76
C ASP A 15 -8.77 -1.02 9.04
N ALA A 16 -9.35 -1.40 10.19
CA ALA A 16 -8.62 -1.44 11.47
C ALA A 16 -7.48 -2.47 11.46
N PHE A 17 -7.70 -3.65 10.86
CA PHE A 17 -6.66 -4.66 10.69
C PHE A 17 -5.56 -4.21 9.71
N GLY A 18 -5.94 -3.58 8.60
CA GLY A 18 -5.00 -3.00 7.64
C GLY A 18 -4.10 -1.94 8.28
N ASP A 19 -4.69 -0.98 9.01
CA ASP A 19 -3.95 0.07 9.68
C ASP A 19 -3.04 -0.48 10.80
N ALA A 20 -3.50 -1.49 11.55
CA ALA A 20 -2.67 -2.16 12.55
C ALA A 20 -1.48 -2.90 11.90
N TYR A 21 -1.69 -3.55 10.76
CA TYR A 21 -0.61 -4.16 9.99
C TYR A 21 0.39 -3.12 9.49
N GLU A 22 -0.08 -1.99 8.93
CA GLU A 22 0.77 -0.90 8.48
C GLU A 22 1.60 -0.30 9.63
N PHE A 23 1.01 -0.17 10.81
CA PHE A 23 1.74 0.25 12.02
C PHE A 23 2.84 -0.74 12.41
N LEU A 24 2.54 -2.05 12.42
CA LEU A 24 3.53 -3.08 12.77
C LEU A 24 4.70 -3.12 11.78
N ILE A 25 4.43 -3.08 10.47
CA ILE A 25 5.50 -3.07 9.45
C ILE A 25 6.31 -1.76 9.49
N SER A 26 5.67 -0.62 9.78
CA SER A 26 6.36 0.67 9.91
C SER A 26 7.31 0.69 11.12
N ASN A 27 6.89 0.08 12.24
CA ASN A 27 7.74 -0.08 13.42
C ASN A 27 8.90 -1.06 13.17
N TYR A 28 8.64 -2.15 12.44
CA TYR A 28 9.69 -3.09 12.05
C TYR A 28 10.74 -2.42 11.16
N ALA A 29 10.30 -1.64 10.16
CA ALA A 29 11.17 -0.86 9.29
C ALA A 29 11.99 0.18 10.06
N SER A 30 11.37 0.91 10.99
CA SER A 30 12.04 1.92 11.82
C SER A 30 13.10 1.32 12.75
N ASN A 31 12.87 0.10 13.25
CA ASN A 31 13.78 -0.61 14.15
C ASN A 31 14.89 -1.39 13.44
N ALA A 32 14.74 -1.71 12.15
CA ALA A 32 15.72 -2.48 11.38
C ALA A 32 16.97 -1.68 10.94
N GLY A 33 17.09 -0.40 11.31
CA GLY A 33 18.24 0.44 10.97
C GLY A 33 18.35 0.74 9.47
N LYS A 34 19.57 0.78 8.92
CA LYS A 34 19.82 1.16 7.51
C LYS A 34 19.06 0.31 6.48
N SER A 35 18.79 -0.96 6.79
CA SER A 35 18.12 -1.91 5.87
C SER A 35 16.59 -1.83 5.91
N GLY A 36 15.99 -1.16 6.90
CA GLY A 36 14.53 -1.06 7.04
C GLY A 36 13.91 0.11 6.29
N GLY A 37 14.68 1.18 6.06
CA GLY A 37 14.21 2.39 5.37
C GLY A 37 14.08 2.25 3.85
N GLU A 38 14.65 1.21 3.24
CA GLU A 38 14.62 1.01 1.78
C GLU A 38 13.22 0.67 1.23
N PHE A 39 12.26 0.32 2.10
CA PHE A 39 10.98 -0.25 1.66
C PHE A 39 9.75 0.57 2.06
N PHE A 40 9.95 1.68 2.78
CA PHE A 40 8.88 2.46 3.34
C PHE A 40 9.04 3.95 3.04
N THR A 41 7.99 4.54 2.45
CA THR A 41 7.88 5.99 2.32
C THR A 41 7.10 6.51 3.53
N PRO A 42 7.64 7.45 4.33
CA PRO A 42 6.93 8.02 5.48
C PRO A 42 5.54 8.53 5.11
N GLN A 43 4.53 8.27 5.95
CA GLN A 43 3.12 8.57 5.64
C GLN A 43 2.88 10.03 5.21
N THR A 44 3.55 10.99 5.83
CA THR A 44 3.43 12.42 5.48
C THR A 44 3.93 12.70 4.06
N VAL A 45 5.02 12.07 3.64
CA VAL A 45 5.57 12.16 2.29
C VAL A 45 4.65 11.46 1.29
N SER A 46 4.20 10.25 1.62
CA SER A 46 3.26 9.50 0.78
C SER A 46 1.96 10.26 0.53
N LYS A 47 1.40 10.89 1.57
CA LYS A 47 0.17 11.68 1.48
C LYS A 47 0.36 12.92 0.60
N LEU A 48 1.52 13.59 0.72
CA LEU A 48 1.85 14.74 -0.13
C LEU A 48 1.97 14.32 -1.60
N LEU A 49 2.75 13.27 -1.89
CA LEU A 49 2.92 12.74 -3.25
C LEU A 49 1.58 12.33 -3.85
N ALA A 50 0.73 11.66 -3.06
CA ALA A 50 -0.58 11.23 -3.53
C ALA A 50 -1.45 12.42 -3.98
N ARG A 51 -1.49 13.48 -3.16
CA ARG A 51 -2.21 14.71 -3.50
C ARG A 51 -1.64 15.38 -4.75
N LEU A 52 -0.32 15.48 -4.86
CA LEU A 52 0.36 16.09 -6.01
C LEU A 52 0.03 15.38 -7.32
N VAL A 53 0.07 14.04 -7.33
CA VAL A 53 -0.18 13.23 -8.54
C VAL A 53 -1.62 13.38 -9.05
N MET A 54 -2.57 13.74 -8.19
CA MET A 54 -3.99 13.89 -8.53
C MET A 54 -4.39 15.32 -8.91
N VAL A 55 -3.54 16.32 -8.71
CA VAL A 55 -3.88 17.73 -9.01
C VAL A 55 -4.37 17.85 -10.46
N GLY A 56 -5.58 18.37 -10.62
CA GLY A 56 -6.21 18.60 -11.93
C GLY A 56 -6.74 17.35 -12.64
N LYS A 57 -6.69 16.17 -12.02
CA LYS A 57 -7.21 14.92 -12.59
C LYS A 57 -8.56 14.58 -11.96
N VAL A 58 -9.61 14.57 -12.77
CA VAL A 58 -10.96 14.13 -12.33
C VAL A 58 -11.10 12.61 -12.36
N LYS A 59 -10.28 11.93 -13.16
CA LYS A 59 -10.32 10.49 -13.37
C LYS A 59 -8.92 9.95 -13.57
N ILE A 60 -8.66 8.77 -13.01
CA ILE A 60 -7.37 8.10 -13.17
C ILE A 60 -7.63 6.65 -13.59
N ASN A 61 -6.93 6.24 -14.64
CA ASN A 61 -7.04 4.88 -15.15
C ASN A 61 -6.35 3.87 -14.21
N LYS A 62 -5.06 4.10 -13.92
CA LYS A 62 -4.14 3.21 -13.19
C LYS A 62 -3.19 4.04 -12.34
N VAL A 63 -2.81 3.50 -11.19
CA VAL A 63 -1.69 4.02 -10.39
C VAL A 63 -0.56 3.00 -10.47
N TYR A 64 0.65 3.44 -10.82
CA TYR A 64 1.81 2.57 -10.92
C TYR A 64 2.97 3.07 -10.06
N ASP A 65 3.56 2.17 -9.27
CA ASP A 65 4.80 2.40 -8.52
C ASP A 65 5.89 1.37 -8.95
N PRO A 66 6.91 1.81 -9.69
CA PRO A 66 7.94 0.91 -10.25
C PRO A 66 8.89 0.31 -9.21
N THR A 67 8.85 0.77 -7.96
CA THR A 67 9.72 0.32 -6.86
C THR A 67 8.90 0.31 -5.57
N CYS A 68 7.83 -0.47 -5.57
CA CYS A 68 6.72 -0.25 -4.65
C CYS A 68 7.00 -0.61 -3.19
N GLY A 69 8.10 -1.29 -2.88
CA GLY A 69 8.44 -1.68 -1.51
C GLY A 69 7.30 -2.47 -0.87
N SER A 70 6.78 -2.01 0.27
CA SER A 70 5.62 -2.58 0.96
C SER A 70 4.26 -2.26 0.34
N GLY A 71 4.20 -1.51 -0.77
CA GLY A 71 2.96 -1.04 -1.38
C GLY A 71 2.25 0.09 -0.61
N SER A 72 2.83 0.61 0.48
CA SER A 72 2.19 1.65 1.32
C SER A 72 1.90 2.96 0.56
N LEU A 73 2.73 3.36 -0.40
CA LEU A 73 2.46 4.55 -1.22
C LEU A 73 1.22 4.37 -2.09
N LEU A 74 1.05 3.19 -2.69
CA LEU A 74 -0.13 2.84 -3.49
C LEU A 74 -1.40 2.83 -2.63
N LEU A 75 -1.33 2.32 -1.40
CA LEU A 75 -2.44 2.40 -0.45
C LEU A 75 -2.75 3.83 -0.01
N GLN A 76 -1.72 4.67 0.15
CA GLN A 76 -1.94 6.07 0.45
C GLN A 76 -2.64 6.81 -0.69
N MET A 77 -2.41 6.40 -1.94
CA MET A 77 -3.20 6.88 -3.08
C MET A 77 -4.68 6.52 -2.89
N LYS A 78 -5.03 5.26 -2.57
CA LYS A 78 -6.42 4.84 -2.28
C LYS A 78 -7.09 5.75 -1.24
N LYS A 79 -6.40 6.05 -0.13
CA LYS A 79 -6.93 6.90 0.97
C LYS A 79 -7.21 8.35 0.54
N GLN A 80 -6.71 8.81 -0.61
CA GLN A 80 -6.98 10.16 -1.11
C GLN A 80 -7.97 10.14 -2.31
N TYR A 81 -8.45 8.97 -2.71
CA TYR A 81 -9.29 8.75 -3.89
C TYR A 81 -10.79 8.70 -3.61
N GLU A 82 -11.26 8.97 -2.40
CA GLU A 82 -12.69 8.88 -2.06
C GLU A 82 -13.60 9.69 -3.01
N ASP A 83 -13.06 10.77 -3.61
CA ASP A 83 -13.77 11.62 -4.58
C ASP A 83 -13.48 11.31 -6.08
N HIS A 84 -12.64 10.31 -6.40
CA HIS A 84 -12.14 10.06 -7.77
C HIS A 84 -12.36 8.61 -8.23
N ILE A 85 -12.69 8.43 -9.51
CA ILE A 85 -12.87 7.09 -10.10
C ILE A 85 -11.50 6.52 -10.50
N LEU A 86 -11.12 5.39 -9.89
CA LEU A 86 -10.00 4.54 -10.31
C LEU A 86 -10.54 3.37 -11.16
N GLU A 87 -10.15 3.31 -12.44
CA GLU A 87 -10.77 2.34 -13.37
C GLU A 87 -10.18 0.93 -13.28
N TYR A 88 -8.86 0.81 -13.23
CA TYR A 88 -8.16 -0.47 -13.41
C TYR A 88 -7.36 -0.90 -12.18
N GLY A 89 -7.12 -0.01 -11.22
CA GLY A 89 -6.49 -0.38 -9.94
C GLY A 89 -5.03 0.05 -9.76
N PHE A 90 -4.34 -0.68 -8.86
CA PHE A 90 -2.99 -0.37 -8.38
C PHE A 90 -1.96 -1.35 -8.93
N PHE A 91 -0.88 -0.82 -9.48
CA PHE A 91 0.17 -1.59 -10.14
C PHE A 91 1.49 -1.31 -9.45
N GLY A 92 2.32 -2.33 -9.27
CA GLY A 92 3.60 -2.15 -8.63
C GLY A 92 4.64 -3.16 -9.07
N GLN A 93 5.91 -2.78 -9.00
CA GLN A 93 7.02 -3.69 -9.25
C GLN A 93 8.03 -3.60 -8.12
N GLU A 94 8.54 -4.75 -7.68
CA GLU A 94 9.49 -4.85 -6.58
C GLU A 94 10.52 -5.95 -6.84
N ILE A 95 11.80 -5.64 -6.63
CA ILE A 95 12.90 -6.56 -6.88
C ILE A 95 13.08 -7.56 -5.74
N ASN A 96 12.86 -7.13 -4.50
CA ASN A 96 13.03 -7.92 -3.30
C ASN A 96 11.80 -8.82 -3.03
N MET A 97 12.02 -10.13 -2.89
CA MET A 97 10.94 -11.11 -2.68
C MET A 97 10.14 -10.87 -1.39
N THR A 98 10.79 -10.45 -0.31
CA THR A 98 10.11 -10.19 0.97
C THR A 98 9.15 -9.01 0.83
N ASN A 99 9.62 -7.91 0.25
CA ASN A 99 8.79 -6.71 0.06
C ASN A 99 7.68 -6.92 -0.94
N TYR A 100 7.96 -7.65 -2.02
CA TYR A 100 6.95 -8.11 -2.96
C TYR A 100 5.78 -8.83 -2.26
N ASN A 101 6.09 -9.75 -1.34
CA ASN A 101 5.06 -10.46 -0.57
C ASN A 101 4.35 -9.53 0.42
N LEU A 102 5.09 -8.63 1.08
CA LEU A 102 4.51 -7.61 1.96
C LEU A 102 3.53 -6.73 1.19
N ALA A 103 3.89 -6.22 0.01
CA ALA A 103 3.01 -5.40 -0.82
C ALA A 103 1.70 -6.11 -1.16
N ARG A 104 1.76 -7.38 -1.56
CA ARG A 104 0.55 -8.17 -1.85
C ARG A 104 -0.31 -8.37 -0.61
N MET A 105 0.29 -8.73 0.53
CA MET A 105 -0.43 -8.84 1.80
C MET A 105 -1.07 -7.50 2.20
N ASN A 106 -0.34 -6.40 2.03
CA ASN A 106 -0.80 -5.06 2.37
C ASN A 106 -2.03 -4.67 1.53
N MET A 107 -2.04 -4.99 0.23
CA MET A 107 -3.21 -4.81 -0.65
C MET A 107 -4.43 -5.62 -0.18
N PHE A 108 -4.23 -6.89 0.19
CA PHE A 108 -5.31 -7.74 0.68
C PHE A 108 -5.90 -7.24 2.00
N LEU A 109 -5.04 -6.88 2.97
CA LEU A 109 -5.47 -6.42 4.29
C LEU A 109 -6.20 -5.07 4.24
N HIS A 110 -5.91 -4.24 3.23
CA HIS A 110 -6.61 -2.96 3.00
C HIS A 110 -7.77 -3.10 2.01
N ASN A 111 -8.34 -4.30 1.88
CA ASN A 111 -9.53 -4.58 1.07
C ASN A 111 -9.42 -4.10 -0.39
N ILE A 112 -8.27 -4.28 -1.03
CA ILE A 112 -8.16 -4.08 -2.48
C ILE A 112 -8.51 -5.39 -3.16
N ASN A 113 -9.56 -5.36 -3.99
CA ASN A 113 -9.99 -6.54 -4.75
C ASN A 113 -8.82 -7.08 -5.59
N TYR A 114 -8.66 -8.40 -5.66
CA TYR A 114 -7.59 -9.05 -6.42
C TYR A 114 -7.54 -8.64 -7.90
N ASN A 115 -8.69 -8.33 -8.51
CA ASN A 115 -8.75 -7.86 -9.89
C ASN A 115 -8.33 -6.38 -10.05
N ASN A 116 -8.19 -5.66 -8.94
CA ASN A 116 -7.89 -4.23 -8.88
C ASN A 116 -6.46 -3.96 -8.38
N PHE A 117 -5.59 -4.98 -8.35
CA PHE A 117 -4.16 -4.76 -8.22
C PHE A 117 -3.31 -5.82 -8.91
N ASP A 118 -2.12 -5.43 -9.36
CA ASP A 118 -1.09 -6.34 -9.87
C ASP A 118 0.29 -5.89 -9.37
N ILE A 119 0.90 -6.70 -8.51
CA ILE A 119 2.27 -6.47 -8.04
C ILE A 119 3.14 -7.52 -8.71
N LYS A 120 4.22 -7.08 -9.37
CA LYS A 120 5.18 -7.93 -10.07
C LYS A 120 6.50 -7.99 -9.32
N ARG A 121 7.12 -9.17 -9.33
CA ARG A 121 8.48 -9.35 -8.81
C ARG A 121 9.48 -9.27 -9.95
N GLY A 122 10.42 -8.34 -9.87
CA GLY A 122 11.49 -8.24 -10.87
C GLY A 122 12.21 -6.89 -10.86
N ASP A 123 13.33 -6.84 -11.56
CA ASP A 123 14.08 -5.59 -11.77
C ASP A 123 13.36 -4.72 -12.81
N THR A 124 12.91 -3.54 -12.38
CA THR A 124 12.15 -2.61 -13.22
C THR A 124 12.99 -1.95 -14.30
N LEU A 125 14.30 -1.82 -14.10
CA LEU A 125 15.21 -1.26 -15.10
C LEU A 125 15.52 -2.27 -16.20
N LEU A 126 15.64 -3.56 -15.86
CA LEU A 126 15.95 -4.62 -16.84
C LEU A 126 14.72 -5.22 -17.50
N ASN A 127 13.60 -5.31 -16.79
CA ASN A 127 12.38 -5.95 -17.26
C ASN A 127 11.13 -5.25 -16.66
N PRO A 128 10.71 -4.10 -17.21
CA PRO A 128 9.49 -3.44 -16.78
C PRO A 128 8.25 -4.28 -17.12
N GLN A 129 7.31 -4.38 -16.19
CA GLN A 129 6.13 -5.26 -16.32
C GLN A 129 4.79 -4.51 -16.41
N HIS A 130 4.79 -3.19 -16.34
CA HIS A 130 3.60 -2.34 -16.33
C HIS A 130 3.75 -1.11 -17.22
#